data_AF-A0A0D0SUX4-F1
#
_entry.id   AF-A0A0D0SUX4-F1
#
_cell.length_a   1.000
_cell.length_b   1.000
_cell.length_c   1.000
_cell.angle_alpha   90.00
_cell.angle_beta   90.00
_cell.angle_gamma   90.00
#
_symmetry.space_group_name_H-M   'P 1'
#
loop_
_entity.id
_entity.type
_entity.pdbx_description
1 polymer ?
#
loop_
_entity_poly.entity_id
_entity_poly.type
_entity_poly.pdbx_seq_one_letter_code
_entity_poly.pdbx_strand_id
1 'polypeptide(L)'
;MGILKDNQMIFIADSKYNDVFDTFTKKEIGNKIEIKQLFILAATVGFKNSKRVKIGNKGKETRTSYLSYKEEALLLNMVLADSEINNNLDEIVNLNNKTKIKNIIDEYANGGMELIIDNGLSHRWNGEYLNNEDGNLTFDLSKYILSEVQNIPF
;
A
#
# COMPACT_ATOMS: atom_id res chain seq x y z
N MET A 1 -3.24 18.26 -13.70
CA MET A 1 -3.13 18.61 -12.26
C MET A 1 -3.75 17.48 -11.47
N GLY A 2 -3.09 17.05 -10.39
CA GLY A 2 -3.47 15.88 -9.60
C GLY A 2 -3.60 16.26 -8.13
N ILE A 3 -4.73 15.95 -7.50
CA ILE A 3 -5.05 16.37 -6.12
C ILE A 3 -3.99 15.91 -5.12
N LEU A 4 -3.51 14.67 -5.20
CA LEU A 4 -2.50 14.14 -4.29
C LEU A 4 -1.10 14.69 -4.62
N LYS A 5 -0.78 14.81 -5.91
CA LYS A 5 0.50 15.33 -6.38
C LYS A 5 0.74 16.80 -6.08
N ASP A 6 -0.25 17.63 -6.40
CA ASP A 6 -0.17 19.09 -6.27
C ASP A 6 -0.06 19.48 -4.78
N ASN A 7 -0.50 18.59 -3.89
CA ASN A 7 -0.40 18.75 -2.44
C ASN A 7 0.90 18.19 -1.83
N GLN A 8 1.80 17.61 -2.64
CA GLN A 8 3.12 17.11 -2.22
C GLN A 8 3.09 16.24 -0.95
N MET A 9 2.04 15.43 -0.78
CA MET A 9 1.89 14.59 0.39
C MET A 9 2.98 13.51 0.46
N ILE A 10 3.24 13.05 1.68
CA ILE A 10 4.13 11.94 1.96
C ILE A 10 3.27 10.84 2.56
N PHE A 11 3.14 9.71 1.87
CA PHE A 11 2.50 8.52 2.41
C PHE A 11 3.46 7.74 3.27
N ILE A 12 2.92 7.07 4.29
CA ILE A 12 3.69 6.42 5.35
C ILE A 12 3.18 5.00 5.53
N ALA A 13 4.11 4.05 5.65
CA ALA A 13 3.82 2.71 6.16
C ALA A 13 4.33 2.57 7.60
N ASP A 14 3.79 1.63 8.37
CA ASP A 14 4.25 1.39 9.74
C ASP A 14 5.70 0.88 9.76
N SER A 15 6.49 1.35 10.73
CA SER A 15 7.89 0.96 10.87
C SER A 15 8.11 -0.53 11.06
N LYS A 16 7.12 -1.27 11.58
CA LYS A 16 7.21 -2.74 11.69
C LYS A 16 7.39 -3.45 10.33
N TYR A 17 7.04 -2.77 9.23
CA TYR A 17 7.18 -3.31 7.87
C TYR A 17 8.42 -2.80 7.13
N ASN A 18 9.31 -2.05 7.80
CA ASN A 18 10.48 -1.47 7.16
C ASN A 18 11.36 -2.52 6.46
N ASP A 19 11.62 -3.66 7.11
CA ASP A 19 12.43 -4.72 6.52
C ASP A 19 11.79 -5.33 5.27
N VAL A 20 10.45 -5.44 5.23
CA VAL A 20 9.74 -5.92 4.04
C VAL A 20 10.02 -5.00 2.86
N PHE A 21 9.84 -3.69 3.03
CA PHE A 21 10.16 -2.72 1.99
C PHE A 21 11.64 -2.73 1.61
N ASP A 22 12.55 -2.79 2.59
CA ASP A 22 13.98 -2.82 2.33
C ASP A 22 14.36 -4.05 1.54
N THR A 23 13.82 -5.21 1.89
CA THR A 23 14.07 -6.46 1.20
C THR A 23 13.58 -6.38 -0.25
N PHE A 24 12.32 -6.03 -0.52
CA PHE A 24 11.80 -5.93 -1.90
C PHE A 24 12.50 -4.88 -2.79
N THR A 25 13.14 -3.87 -2.17
CA THR A 25 13.76 -2.75 -2.91
C THR A 25 15.28 -2.89 -3.09
N LYS A 26 15.89 -3.93 -2.50
CA LYS A 26 17.30 -4.29 -2.71
C LYS A 26 17.56 -4.56 -4.19
N LYS A 27 18.70 -4.06 -4.68
CA LYS A 27 19.14 -4.21 -6.08
C LYS A 27 19.43 -5.65 -6.48
N GLU A 28 19.79 -6.49 -5.52
CA GLU A 28 20.16 -7.90 -5.73
C GLU A 28 18.95 -8.79 -6.03
N ILE A 29 17.73 -8.29 -5.81
CA ILE A 29 16.50 -8.97 -6.22
C ILE A 29 16.33 -8.76 -7.72
N GLY A 30 16.39 -9.86 -8.49
CA GLY A 30 16.31 -9.82 -9.96
C GLY A 30 15.06 -9.13 -10.52
N ASN A 31 13.99 -9.06 -9.73
CA ASN A 31 12.75 -8.31 -10.02
C ASN A 31 12.44 -7.33 -8.87
N LYS A 32 13.28 -6.31 -8.73
CA LYS A 32 13.11 -5.24 -7.74
C LYS A 32 11.74 -4.57 -7.87
N ILE A 33 11.07 -4.39 -6.74
CA ILE A 33 9.83 -3.60 -6.64
C ILE A 33 10.16 -2.26 -6.00
N GLU A 34 9.69 -1.16 -6.59
CA GLU A 34 9.85 0.16 -5.98
C GLU A 34 8.98 0.33 -4.74
N ILE A 35 9.42 1.12 -3.76
CA ILE A 35 8.64 1.43 -2.54
C ILE A 35 7.23 1.89 -2.91
N LYS A 36 7.11 2.79 -3.88
CA LYS A 36 5.82 3.30 -4.39
C LYS A 36 4.91 2.16 -4.88
N GLN A 37 5.45 1.24 -5.66
CA GLN A 37 4.69 0.14 -6.23
C GLN A 37 4.20 -0.81 -5.14
N LEU A 38 5.09 -1.19 -4.20
CA LEU A 38 4.73 -2.04 -3.08
C LEU A 38 3.68 -1.35 -2.17
N PHE A 39 3.82 -0.04 -1.96
CA PHE A 39 2.85 0.75 -1.20
C PHE A 39 1.47 0.76 -1.85
N ILE A 40 1.37 1.07 -3.14
CA ILE A 40 0.10 1.10 -3.88
C ILE A 40 -0.53 -0.30 -3.92
N LEU A 41 0.29 -1.33 -4.12
CA LEU A 41 -0.15 -2.72 -4.11
C LEU A 41 -0.77 -3.08 -2.74
N ALA A 42 -0.07 -2.78 -1.66
CA ALA A 42 -0.58 -2.99 -0.31
C ALA A 42 -1.88 -2.19 -0.08
N ALA A 43 -1.93 -0.91 -0.47
CA ALA A 43 -3.14 -0.10 -0.33
C ALA A 43 -4.33 -0.72 -1.07
N THR A 44 -4.11 -1.24 -2.27
CA THR A 44 -5.14 -1.89 -3.07
C THR A 44 -5.63 -3.19 -2.43
N VAL A 45 -4.72 -4.02 -1.90
CA VAL A 45 -5.07 -5.26 -1.17
C VAL A 45 -5.87 -4.93 0.10
N GLY A 46 -5.45 -3.90 0.85
CA GLY A 46 -6.17 -3.45 2.04
C GLY A 46 -7.58 -2.99 1.71
N PHE A 47 -7.74 -2.16 0.67
CA PHE A 47 -9.06 -1.69 0.22
C PHE A 47 -9.97 -2.82 -0.25
N LYS A 48 -9.45 -3.72 -1.10
CA LYS A 48 -10.20 -4.90 -1.57
C LYS A 48 -10.77 -5.72 -0.41
N ASN A 49 -10.01 -5.86 0.66
CA ASN A 49 -10.40 -6.63 1.84
C ASN A 49 -11.04 -5.78 2.94
N SER A 50 -11.37 -4.51 2.65
CA SER A 50 -11.93 -3.55 3.61
C SER A 50 -11.14 -3.47 4.93
N LYS A 51 -9.82 -3.66 4.86
CA LYS A 51 -8.94 -3.69 6.03
C LYS A 51 -8.13 -2.41 6.14
N ARG A 52 -8.49 -1.60 7.13
CA ARG A 52 -7.74 -0.42 7.57
C ARG A 52 -7.04 -0.71 8.89
N VAL A 53 -5.74 -0.42 8.96
CA VAL A 53 -4.95 -0.57 10.19
C VAL A 53 -4.23 0.74 10.46
N LYS A 54 -4.49 1.33 11.63
CA LYS A 54 -3.80 2.56 12.06
C LYS A 54 -2.30 2.37 12.08
N ILE A 55 -1.57 3.39 11.64
CA ILE A 55 -0.12 3.44 11.79
C ILE A 55 0.19 3.67 13.27
N GLY A 56 0.94 2.76 13.87
CA GLY A 56 1.49 2.92 15.22
C GLY A 56 2.71 3.83 15.21
N ASN A 57 3.69 3.52 14.34
CA ASN A 57 4.94 4.26 14.24
C ASN A 57 5.29 4.58 12.78
N LYS A 58 5.84 5.78 12.54
CA LYS A 58 6.24 6.19 11.19
C LYS A 58 7.41 5.35 10.69
N GLY A 59 7.21 4.66 9.57
CA GLY A 59 8.20 3.84 8.88
C GLY A 59 8.57 4.40 7.51
N LYS A 60 8.63 3.52 6.50
CA LYS A 60 8.95 3.90 5.12
C LYS A 60 7.97 4.91 4.58
N GLU A 61 8.53 5.83 3.80
CA GLU A 61 7.82 6.93 3.19
C GLU A 61 7.86 6.84 1.66
N THR A 62 6.77 7.24 1.01
CA THR A 62 6.74 7.47 -0.44
C THR A 62 6.07 8.80 -0.76
N ARG A 63 6.63 9.55 -1.70
CA ARG A 63 6.14 10.89 -2.06
C ARG A 63 5.08 10.80 -3.15
N THR A 64 3.98 11.55 -3.00
CA THR A 64 2.91 11.56 -4.01
C THR A 64 3.37 12.15 -5.34
N SER A 65 4.41 12.99 -5.34
CA SER A 65 5.03 13.53 -6.56
C SER A 65 5.52 12.45 -7.53
N TYR A 66 5.78 11.23 -7.04
CA TYR A 66 6.24 10.08 -7.85
C TYR A 66 5.10 9.24 -8.44
N LEU A 67 3.85 9.54 -8.11
CA LEU A 67 2.70 8.84 -8.67
C LEU A 67 2.63 9.10 -10.18
N SER A 68 2.03 8.19 -10.94
CA SER A 68 1.48 8.48 -12.25
C SER A 68 0.04 8.95 -12.09
N TYR A 69 -0.56 9.50 -13.15
CA TYR A 69 -1.98 9.89 -13.12
C TYR A 69 -2.90 8.70 -12.80
N LYS A 70 -2.58 7.50 -13.32
CA LYS A 70 -3.37 6.28 -13.08
C LYS A 70 -3.26 5.81 -11.62
N GLU A 71 -2.05 5.86 -11.05
CA GLU A 71 -1.81 5.49 -9.66
C GLU A 71 -2.52 6.45 -8.70
N GLU A 72 -2.48 7.74 -8.99
CA GLU A 72 -3.21 8.76 -8.24
C GLU A 72 -4.74 8.57 -8.32
N ALA A 73 -5.27 8.34 -9.52
CA ALA A 73 -6.69 8.07 -9.71
C ALA A 73 -7.16 6.81 -8.97
N LEU A 74 -6.34 5.74 -8.96
CA LEU A 74 -6.62 4.52 -8.22
C LEU A 74 -6.78 4.81 -6.72
N LEU A 75 -5.80 5.49 -6.11
CA LEU A 75 -5.83 5.82 -4.69
C LEU A 75 -7.01 6.72 -4.34
N LEU A 76 -7.32 7.73 -5.17
CA LEU A 76 -8.47 8.61 -4.96
C LEU A 76 -9.81 7.87 -5.07
N ASN A 77 -9.94 6.91 -6.01
CA ASN A 77 -11.14 6.09 -6.12
C ASN A 77 -11.35 5.21 -4.88
N MET A 78 -10.27 4.64 -4.32
CA MET A 78 -10.35 3.89 -3.06
C MET A 78 -10.85 4.77 -1.92
N VAL A 79 -10.31 6.00 -1.81
CA VAL A 79 -10.74 6.94 -0.77
C VAL A 79 -12.19 7.39 -0.98
N LEU A 80 -12.60 7.65 -2.22
CA LEU A 80 -13.97 8.04 -2.54
C LEU A 80 -15.00 6.98 -2.11
N ALA A 81 -14.65 5.70 -2.29
CA ALA A 81 -15.48 4.56 -1.90
C ALA A 81 -15.38 4.20 -0.41
N ASP A 82 -14.44 4.79 0.34
CA ASP A 82 -14.31 4.57 1.78
C ASP A 82 -15.56 5.08 2.52
N SER A 83 -16.01 4.34 3.53
CA SER A 83 -17.21 4.69 4.31
C SER A 83 -17.15 6.05 5.00
N GLU A 84 -15.96 6.56 5.33
CA GLU A 84 -15.80 7.90 5.93
C GLU A 84 -15.98 9.05 4.93
N ILE A 85 -15.85 8.77 3.64
CA ILE A 85 -16.05 9.72 2.54
C ILE A 85 -17.43 9.51 1.92
N ASN A 86 -17.87 8.26 1.83
CA ASN A 86 -19.20 7.86 1.37
C ASN A 86 -19.58 8.49 0.02
N ASN A 87 -18.69 8.37 -0.97
CA ASN A 87 -18.85 8.93 -2.31
C ASN A 87 -19.01 10.46 -2.37
N ASN A 88 -18.67 11.19 -1.31
CA ASN A 88 -18.72 12.65 -1.30
C ASN A 88 -17.48 13.23 -2.01
N LEU A 89 -17.64 13.67 -3.25
CA LEU A 89 -16.58 14.29 -4.03
C LEU A 89 -16.05 15.60 -3.40
N ASP A 90 -16.90 16.36 -2.71
CA ASP A 90 -16.50 17.61 -2.07
C ASP A 90 -15.48 17.34 -0.95
N GLU A 91 -15.59 16.20 -0.26
CA GLU A 91 -14.63 15.78 0.76
C GLU A 91 -13.24 15.51 0.16
N ILE A 92 -13.16 15.08 -1.10
CA ILE A 92 -11.91 14.78 -1.80
C ILE A 92 -11.24 16.06 -2.35
N VAL A 93 -12.05 16.95 -2.93
CA VAL A 93 -11.55 18.18 -3.57
C VAL A 93 -11.17 19.23 -2.53
N ASN A 94 -11.77 19.18 -1.33
CA ASN A 94 -11.47 20.12 -0.26
C ASN A 94 -10.05 19.94 0.30
N LEU A 95 -9.22 20.97 0.13
CA LEU A 95 -7.84 21.02 0.61
C LEU A 95 -7.71 20.91 2.15
N ASN A 96 -8.77 21.13 2.91
CA ASN A 96 -8.74 20.92 4.37
C ASN A 96 -8.75 19.44 4.76
N ASN A 97 -9.18 18.55 3.85
CA ASN A 97 -9.32 17.12 4.11
C ASN A 97 -8.09 16.31 3.74
N LYS A 98 -6.98 16.95 3.34
CA LYS A 98 -5.74 16.27 2.93
C LYS A 98 -5.25 15.25 3.95
N THR A 99 -5.30 15.59 5.23
CA THR A 99 -4.89 14.68 6.31
C THR A 99 -5.80 13.46 6.41
N LYS A 100 -7.11 13.64 6.25
CA LYS A 100 -8.10 12.54 6.25
C LYS A 100 -7.86 11.60 5.07
N ILE A 101 -7.75 12.15 3.86
CA ILE A 101 -7.44 11.41 2.62
C ILE A 101 -6.15 10.61 2.77
N LYS A 102 -5.08 11.28 3.24
CA LYS A 102 -3.79 10.65 3.51
C LYS A 102 -3.93 9.48 4.50
N ASN A 103 -4.60 9.70 5.63
CA ASN A 103 -4.74 8.68 6.66
C ASN A 103 -5.51 7.45 6.15
N ILE A 104 -6.57 7.65 5.36
CA ILE A 104 -7.31 6.53 4.76
C ILE A 104 -6.39 5.69 3.86
N ILE A 105 -5.61 6.34 2.98
CA ILE A 105 -4.67 5.66 2.07
C ILE A 105 -3.60 4.90 2.87
N ASP A 106 -2.99 5.58 3.84
CA ASP A 106 -1.96 5.03 4.72
C ASP A 106 -2.46 3.82 5.51
N GLU A 107 -3.69 3.89 6.04
CA GLU A 107 -4.29 2.80 6.81
C GLU A 107 -4.65 1.59 5.94
N TYR A 108 -5.10 1.82 4.70
CA TYR A 108 -5.28 0.74 3.74
C TYR A 108 -3.95 0.10 3.35
N ALA A 109 -2.91 0.91 3.12
CA ALA A 109 -1.58 0.38 2.82
C ALA A 109 -1.05 -0.47 3.97
N ASN A 110 -1.23 -0.01 5.20
CA ASN A 110 -0.81 -0.72 6.40
C ASN A 110 -1.61 -2.02 6.60
N GLY A 111 -2.93 -1.99 6.39
CA GLY A 111 -3.80 -3.16 6.49
C GLY A 111 -3.54 -4.20 5.40
N GLY A 112 -3.28 -3.76 4.17
CA GLY A 112 -2.90 -4.66 3.09
C GLY A 112 -1.51 -5.24 3.24
N MET A 113 -0.56 -4.50 3.84
CA MET A 113 0.75 -5.05 4.17
C MET A 113 0.65 -6.17 5.20
N GLU A 114 -0.21 -6.01 6.21
CA GLU A 114 -0.52 -7.08 7.16
C GLU A 114 -1.05 -8.33 6.45
N LEU A 115 -1.98 -8.17 5.50
CA LEU A 115 -2.51 -9.30 4.73
C LEU A 115 -1.47 -9.96 3.84
N ILE A 116 -0.63 -9.16 3.17
CA ILE A 116 0.47 -9.69 2.34
C ILE A 116 1.42 -10.53 3.18
N ILE A 117 1.76 -10.07 4.39
CA ILE A 117 2.65 -10.79 5.30
C ILE A 117 1.96 -12.06 5.81
N ASP A 118 0.79 -11.94 6.42
CA ASP A 118 0.13 -13.04 7.11
C ASP A 118 -0.30 -14.16 6.15
N ASN A 119 -0.77 -13.80 4.96
CA ASN A 119 -1.35 -14.75 4.01
C ASN A 119 -0.41 -15.09 2.85
N GLY A 120 0.46 -14.16 2.45
CA GLY A 120 1.34 -14.33 1.29
C GLY A 120 2.78 -14.71 1.64
N LEU A 121 3.30 -14.23 2.77
CA LEU A 121 4.73 -14.32 3.12
C LEU A 121 4.98 -14.86 4.54
N SER A 122 3.99 -15.49 5.17
CA SER A 122 4.08 -15.88 6.59
C SER A 122 5.14 -16.93 6.85
N HIS A 123 5.43 -17.81 5.88
CA HIS A 123 6.56 -18.75 5.95
C HIS A 123 7.95 -18.09 5.83
N ARG A 124 8.00 -16.80 5.45
CA ARG A 124 9.24 -16.02 5.30
C ARG A 124 9.41 -14.95 6.36
N TRP A 125 8.35 -14.62 7.10
CA TRP A 125 8.33 -13.53 8.06
C TRP A 125 8.40 -14.05 9.49
N ASN A 126 9.40 -13.61 10.26
CA ASN A 126 9.58 -14.03 11.65
C ASN A 126 9.03 -13.02 12.69
N GLY A 127 8.36 -11.96 12.23
CA GLY A 127 7.90 -10.85 13.08
C GLY A 127 8.75 -9.58 12.97
N GLU A 128 9.97 -9.67 12.42
CA GLU A 128 10.89 -8.54 12.30
C GLU A 128 11.66 -8.53 10.96
N TYR A 129 12.00 -9.70 10.43
CA TYR A 129 12.79 -9.87 9.21
C TYR A 129 12.11 -10.80 8.20
N LEU A 130 12.28 -10.47 6.93
CA LEU A 130 11.78 -11.20 5.78
C LEU A 130 12.90 -12.01 5.12
N ASN A 131 12.79 -13.34 5.14
CA ASN A 131 13.77 -14.25 4.55
C ASN A 131 13.64 -14.30 3.01
N ASN A 132 14.74 -14.02 2.31
CA ASN A 132 14.87 -14.12 0.85
C ASN A 132 16.11 -14.94 0.41
N GLU A 133 16.56 -15.92 1.19
CA GLU A 133 17.77 -16.72 0.88
C GLU A 133 17.65 -17.52 -0.42
N ASP A 134 16.44 -17.97 -0.78
CA ASP A 134 16.17 -18.76 -1.99
C ASP A 134 15.84 -17.90 -3.23
N GLY A 135 15.78 -16.57 -3.09
CA GLY A 135 15.48 -15.62 -4.16
C GLY A 135 14.04 -15.64 -4.67
N ASN A 136 13.12 -16.40 -4.06
CA ASN A 136 11.76 -16.59 -4.56
C ASN A 136 10.74 -15.58 -4.02
N LEU A 137 11.17 -14.54 -3.32
CA LEU A 137 10.26 -13.62 -2.63
C LEU A 137 9.27 -12.91 -3.58
N THR A 138 9.72 -12.46 -4.76
CA THR A 138 8.82 -11.83 -5.75
C THR A 138 7.81 -12.82 -6.31
N PHE A 139 8.18 -14.11 -6.43
CA PHE A 139 7.27 -15.16 -6.88
C PHE A 139 6.16 -15.41 -5.84
N ASP A 140 6.52 -15.51 -4.57
CA ASP A 140 5.53 -15.74 -3.49
C ASP A 140 4.57 -14.56 -3.35
N LEU A 141 5.06 -13.32 -3.42
CA LEU A 141 4.21 -12.13 -3.49
C LEU A 141 3.27 -12.21 -4.69
N SER A 142 3.80 -12.50 -5.89
CA SER A 142 2.99 -12.58 -7.11
C SER A 142 1.91 -13.66 -7.03
N LYS A 143 2.22 -14.82 -6.43
CA LYS A 143 1.26 -15.90 -6.20
C LYS A 143 0.12 -15.45 -5.29
N TYR A 144 0.44 -14.75 -4.20
CA TYR A 144 -0.57 -14.19 -3.30
C TYR A 144 -1.45 -13.16 -4.02
N ILE A 145 -0.86 -12.18 -4.71
CA ILE A 145 -1.62 -11.17 -5.45
C ILE A 145 -2.52 -11.82 -6.52
N LEU A 146 -2.04 -12.85 -7.21
CA LEU A 146 -2.86 -13.58 -8.19
C LEU A 146 -4.07 -14.24 -7.53
N SER A 147 -3.90 -14.86 -6.35
CA SER A 147 -5.04 -15.41 -5.60
C SER A 147 -6.02 -14.33 -5.17
N GLU A 148 -5.53 -13.14 -4.81
CA GLU A 148 -6.38 -12.00 -4.49
C GLU A 148 -7.19 -11.54 -5.71
N VAL A 149 -6.61 -11.54 -6.91
CA VAL A 149 -7.34 -11.15 -8.13
C VAL A 149 -8.35 -12.22 -8.56
N GLN A 150 -8.05 -13.50 -8.37
CA GLN A 150 -8.93 -14.60 -8.78
C GLN A 150 -10.14 -14.79 -7.85
N ASN A 151 -10.00 -14.43 -6.57
CA ASN A 151 -11.08 -14.48 -5.59
C ASN A 151 -12.11 -13.35 -5.73
N ILE A 152 -12.31 -12.78 -6.92
CA ILE A 152 -13.36 -11.79 -7.18
C ILE A 152 -14.60 -12.55 -7.67
N PRO A 153 -15.67 -12.72 -6.86
CA PRO A 153 -16.96 -13.07 -7.40
C PRO A 153 -17.48 -11.83 -8.13
N PHE A 154 -17.68 -11.97 -9.44
CA PHE A 154 -18.35 -10.95 -10.27
C PHE A 154 -19.80 -10.74 -9.80
#